data_AF-A0A4Q2V776-F1
#
_entry.id   AF-A0A4Q2V776-F1
#
_cell.length_a   1.000
_cell.length_b   1.000
_cell.length_c   1.000
_cell.angle_alpha   90.00
_cell.angle_beta   90.00
_cell.angle_gamma   90.00
#
_symmetry.space_group_name_H-M   'P 1'
#
loop_
_entity.id
_entity.type
_entity.pdbx_description
1 polymer ?
#
loop_
_entity_poly.entity_id
_entity_poly.type
_entity_poly.pdbx_seq_one_letter_code
_entity_poly.pdbx_strand_id
1 'polypeptide(L)' 'MQVNLKESGTWILTSDLYIVQENYDNLSTQGWLTRDHAAWSQSNQLVHMLQKATGAKVILGHDRNVLMRHKLAPEYYE' A
#
# COMPACT_ATOMS: atom_id res chain seq x y z
N MET A 1 -6.66 -3.16 -0.33
CA MET A 1 -7.61 -3.67 0.69
C MET A 1 -7.35 -2.95 2.01
N GLN A 2 -8.38 -2.39 2.65
CA GLN A 2 -8.26 -1.78 3.98
C GLN A 2 -8.59 -2.82 5.06
N VAL A 3 -7.79 -2.86 6.13
CA VAL A 3 -8.00 -3.71 7.31
C VAL A 3 -7.91 -2.83 8.54
N ASN A 4 -8.95 -2.86 9.38
CA ASN A 4 -8.99 -2.09 10.63
C ASN A 4 -8.77 -3.07 11.78
N LEU A 5 -7.64 -2.91 12.46
CA LEU A 5 -7.28 -3.68 13.64
C LEU A 5 -7.47 -2.83 14.89
N LYS A 6 -7.79 -3.48 16.01
CA LYS A 6 -8.20 -2.77 17.23
C LYS A 6 -6.99 -2.07 17.87
N GLU A 7 -5.85 -2.74 17.94
CA GLU A 7 -4.69 -2.25 18.67
C GLU A 7 -3.67 -1.55 17.76
N SER A 8 -3.52 -2.02 16.52
CA SER A 8 -2.50 -1.54 15.57
C SER A 8 -3.01 -0.57 14.51
N GLY A 9 -4.31 -0.25 14.56
CA GLY A 9 -4.95 0.78 13.74
C GLY A 9 -5.34 0.32 12.34
N THR A 10 -5.38 1.25 11.39
CA THR A 10 -5.77 0.98 10.01
C THR A 10 -4.58 0.58 9.15
N TRP A 11 -4.77 -0.41 8.30
CA TRP A 11 -3.79 -0.91 7.34
C TRP A 11 -4.38 -0.89 5.94
N ILE A 12 -3.56 -0.56 4.94
CA ILE A 12 -3.91 -0.64 3.53
C ILE A 12 -2.90 -1.56 2.85
N LEU A 13 -3.36 -2.72 2.41
CA LEU A 13 -2.58 -3.65 1.60
C LEU A 13 -2.81 -3.34 0.14
N THR A 14 -1.78 -2.90 -0.56
CA THR A 14 -1.92 -2.39 -1.94
C THR A 14 -1.69 -3.46 -3.00
N SER A 15 -1.07 -4.59 -2.64
CA SER A 15 -0.66 -5.63 -3.61
C SER A 15 0.07 -4.96 -4.79
N ASP A 16 -0.27 -5.33 -6.02
CA ASP A 16 0.42 -4.86 -7.22
C ASP A 16 0.01 -3.45 -7.65
N LEU A 17 -0.81 -2.71 -6.89
CA LEU A 17 -1.03 -1.28 -7.20
C LEU A 17 0.29 -0.48 -7.12
N TYR A 18 1.14 -0.85 -6.14
CA TYR A 18 2.50 -0.34 -5.98
C TYR A 18 3.44 -1.53 -5.74
N ILE A 19 4.32 -1.79 -6.70
CA ILE A 19 5.31 -2.87 -6.60
C ILE A 19 6.39 -2.48 -5.59
N VAL A 20 6.87 -1.23 -5.67
CA VAL A 20 7.92 -0.69 -4.81
C VAL A 20 7.56 0.70 -4.27
N GLN A 21 8.29 1.17 -3.25
CA GLN A 21 8.09 2.48 -2.62
C GLN A 21 8.08 3.63 -3.64
N GLU A 22 8.91 3.56 -4.69
CA GLU A 22 8.98 4.60 -5.71
C GLU A 22 7.66 4.76 -6.49
N ASN A 23 6.86 3.70 -6.66
CA ASN A 23 5.56 3.83 -7.32
C ASN A 23 4.61 4.69 -6.49
N TYR A 24 4.62 4.47 -5.17
CA TYR A 24 3.80 5.19 -4.21
C TYR A 24 4.28 6.64 -4.05
N ASP A 25 5.58 6.86 -3.80
CA ASP A 25 6.14 8.20 -3.53
C ASP A 25 6.05 9.14 -4.74
N ASN A 26 6.36 8.63 -5.94
CA ASN A 26 6.43 9.45 -7.15
C ASN A 26 5.09 9.55 -7.88
N LEU A 27 4.01 8.98 -7.32
CA LEU A 27 2.70 8.89 -7.98
C LEU A 27 2.81 8.27 -9.39
N SER A 28 3.71 7.30 -9.53
CA SER A 28 4.10 6.73 -10.81
C SER A 28 3.61 5.30 -10.96
N THR A 29 3.13 4.99 -12.16
CA THR A 29 2.66 3.64 -12.47
C THR A 29 3.82 2.65 -12.52
N GLN A 30 3.50 1.36 -12.51
CA GLN A 30 4.43 0.25 -12.65
C GLN A 30 4.98 0.03 -14.08
N GLY A 31 5.03 1.12 -14.87
CA GLY A 31 5.51 1.11 -16.26
C GLY A 31 4.70 0.14 -17.12
N TRP A 32 5.41 -0.73 -17.85
CA TRP A 32 4.84 -1.71 -18.78
C TRP A 32 3.80 -2.66 -18.18
N LEU A 33 3.84 -2.88 -16.86
CA LEU A 33 2.88 -3.75 -16.17
C LEU A 33 1.52 -3.09 -15.97
N THR A 34 1.40 -1.78 -16.24
CA THR A 34 0.16 -1.03 -16.07
C THR A 34 -0.79 -1.31 -17.23
N ARG A 35 -1.85 -2.08 -16.95
CA ARG A 35 -2.87 -2.40 -17.96
C ARG A 35 -3.82 -1.23 -18.26
N ASP A 36 -4.21 -0.48 -17.23
CA ASP A 36 -5.16 0.62 -17.32
C ASP A 36 -4.68 1.81 -16.48
N HIS A 37 -4.20 2.86 -17.15
CA HIS A 37 -3.67 4.06 -16.50
C HIS A 37 -4.74 4.90 -15.81
N ALA A 38 -5.97 4.94 -16.34
CA ALA A 38 -7.04 5.75 -15.77
C ALA A 38 -7.56 5.10 -14.48
N ALA A 39 -7.81 3.80 -14.50
CA ALA A 39 -8.21 3.04 -13.30
C ALA A 39 -7.08 3.03 -12.25
N TRP A 40 -5.81 2.93 -12.70
CA TRP A 40 -4.67 3.04 -11.79
C TRP A 40 -4.62 4.42 -11.11
N SER A 41 -4.83 5.52 -11.85
CA SER A 41 -4.82 6.87 -11.28
C SER A 41 -5.92 7.06 -10.23
N GLN A 42 -7.12 6.55 -10.50
CA GLN A 42 -8.24 6.58 -9.53
C GLN A 42 -7.90 5.76 -8.27
N SER A 43 -7.33 4.57 -8.44
CA SER A 43 -6.89 3.72 -7.33
C SER A 43 -5.80 4.38 -6.49
N ASN A 44 -4.86 5.06 -7.15
CA ASN A 44 -3.77 5.80 -6.50
C ASN A 44 -4.32 6.95 -5.63
N GLN A 45 -5.25 7.74 -6.17
CA GLN A 45 -5.92 8.81 -5.42
C GLN A 45 -6.69 8.26 -4.22
N LEU A 46 -7.43 7.17 -4.40
CA LEU A 46 -8.17 6.52 -3.32
C LEU A 46 -7.24 6.10 -2.17
N VAL A 47 -6.11 5.44 -2.46
CA VAL A 47 -5.18 5.01 -1.41
C VAL A 47 -4.61 6.19 -0.63
N HIS A 48 -4.18 7.26 -1.31
CA HIS A 48 -3.65 8.45 -0.64
C HIS A 48 -4.71 9.17 0.21
N MET A 49 -5.95 9.25 -0.29
CA MET A 49 -7.07 9.80 0.49
C MET A 49 -7.36 8.96 1.73
N LEU A 50 -7.44 7.64 1.59
CA LEU A 50 -7.68 6.73 2.71
C LEU A 50 -6.59 6.86 3.77
N GLN A 51 -5.33 6.80 3.35
CA GLN A 51 -4.21 6.94 4.27
C GLN A 51 -4.21 8.29 5.01
N LYS A 52 -4.49 9.39 4.31
CA LYS A 52 -4.61 10.71 4.93
C LYS A 52 -5.77 10.77 5.93
N ALA A 53 -6.91 10.16 5.60
CA ALA A 53 -8.10 10.20 6.43
C ALA A 53 -7.99 9.30 7.67
N THR A 54 -7.33 8.16 7.56
CA THR A 54 -7.31 7.13 8.63
C THR A 54 -5.95 7.00 9.33
N GLY A 55 -4.91 7.69 8.86
CA GLY A 55 -3.54 7.49 9.33
C GLY A 55 -3.02 6.07 9.05
N ALA A 56 -3.49 5.43 7.98
CA ALA A 56 -3.20 4.03 7.72
C ALA A 56 -1.71 3.74 7.49
N LYS A 57 -1.27 2.56 7.94
CA LYS A 57 -0.01 1.97 7.47
C LYS A 57 -0.23 1.37 6.08
N VAL A 58 0.63 1.71 5.12
CA VAL A 58 0.54 1.21 3.74
C VAL A 58 1.56 0.10 3.54
N ILE A 59 1.09 -1.08 3.12
CA ILE A 59 1.91 -2.24 2.77
C ILE A 59 1.94 -2.38 1.25
N LEU A 60 3.16 -2.28 0.70
CA LEU A 60 3.43 -2.37 -0.73
C LEU A 60 3.57 -3.84 -1.18
N GLY A 61 3.43 -4.09 -2.48
CA GLY A 61 3.37 -5.44 -3.03
C GLY A 61 4.68 -6.22 -2.93
N HIS A 62 5.80 -5.63 -3.38
CA HIS A 62 7.06 -6.34 -3.57
C HIS A 62 8.27 -5.52 -3.09
N ASP A 63 8.07 -4.61 -2.14
CA ASP A 63 9.15 -3.84 -1.55
C ASP A 63 9.73 -4.54 -0.32
N ARG A 64 10.94 -5.10 -0.48
CA ARG A 64 11.65 -5.77 0.62
C ARG A 64 11.91 -4.83 1.79
N ASN A 65 12.30 -3.59 1.55
CA ASN A 65 12.67 -2.67 2.61
C ASN A 65 11.46 -2.25 3.43
N VAL A 66 10.30 -2.07 2.80
CA VAL A 66 9.03 -1.83 3.49
C VAL A 66 8.60 -3.07 4.26
N LEU A 67 8.69 -4.27 3.67
CA LEU A 67 8.34 -5.52 4.35
C LEU A 67 9.14 -5.70 5.64
N MET A 68 10.46 -5.45 5.60
CA MET A 68 11.35 -5.63 6.75
C MET A 68 11.15 -4.60 7.88
N ARG A 69 10.31 -3.56 7.70
CA ARG A 69 9.89 -2.65 8.79
C ARG A 69 8.79 -3.25 9.68
N HIS A 70 8.23 -4.38 9.27
CA HIS A 70 7.07 -4.98 9.90
C HIS A 70 7.39 -6.33 10.53
N LYS A 71 6.53 -6.76 11.46
CA LYS A 71 6.57 -8.09 12.05
C LYS A 71 6.31 -9.12 10.97
N LEU A 72 7.15 -10.17 10.96
CA LEU A 72 7.02 -11.31 10.07
C LEU A 72 6.58 -12.53 10.86
N ALA A 73 5.90 -13.46 10.19
CA ALA A 73 5.46 -14.69 10.83
C ALA A 73 6.63 -15.40 11.54
N PRO A 74 6.42 -15.90 12.78
CA PRO A 74 5.13 -16.12 13.45
C PRO A 74 4.56 -14.90 14.20
N GLU A 75 5.25 -13.75 14.22
CA GLU A 75 4.75 -12.54 14.86
C GLU A 75 3.58 -11.90 14.08
N TYR A 76 2.70 -11.20 14.79
CA TYR A 76 1.51 -10.57 14.21
C TYR A 76 1.14 -9.24 14.89
N TYR A 77 0.15 -8.56 14.30
CA TYR A 77 -0.45 -7.33 14.80
C TYR A 77 -1.92 -7.58 15.21
N GLU A 78 -2.34 -6.99 16.32
CA GLU A 78 -3.72 -7.00 16.85
C GLU A 78 -4.47 -5.69 16.58
#